data_AF-A0A8H7SY40-F1
#
_entry.id   AF-A0A8H7SY40-F1
#
_cell.length_a   1.000
_cell.length_b   1.000
_cell.length_c   1.000
_cell.angle_alpha   90.00
_cell.angle_beta   90.00
_cell.angle_gamma   90.00
#
_symmetry.space_group_name_H-M   'P 1'
#
loop_
_entity.id
_entity.type
_entity.pdbx_description
1 polymer ?
#
loop_
_entity_poly.entity_id
_entity_poly.type
_entity_poly.pdbx_seq_one_letter_code
_entity_poly.pdbx_strand_id
1 'polypeptide(L)'
;MVQLLRGLALVWLCLLQLTAAIDVDWESTDSIKAAAKIVAADTRRYFVGKQEDGKIGVTLLPAPYYWWEAGAMMGSLIDYWHYTGDTTYNNFVIEILQSQAGPHNDFMPPEQRSSLGNDDQAFWAIAAMSAAEYKFPNPPDPDQPGWLSLVQAVFNEQVGRWDTSLCNGGLRWQIYEVTGYDLKNTISNGCLFNIAARLARYTGDKKYADWAVKVWDWMERIGLISTSFDVFDNSEAQKNNCSRLDRNQWTYNAGTMLMGAATMFNYTDGSELWKNRTEGLLGSVASDFFPGGIMKEICELHEVCNPDQKSFKAYLSRWMAASTKMAPFTYNTSYPLLLSSATAAAEQCAGGENGTLCGIKWWLNGTWDGSDGPGQQMCALETIQSVLIRHVDAPVTADGGGTSQGNPDAGFNQSAVPPGLRHTPATEGEKIGAWFLTAVMIIAVVGMWVFMSTSLGEWGGSSLAGKKAPSTSPSTGFWYGMTRKGGKGKEKEKVDPVPEVLDLNESRRSTMTENPSRRNTMTSNPNLSSTSVLEGTPISMSKKGSKGILSPIMEQKGFADSKASLPIYRGGDEKT
;
A
#
# COMPACT_ATOMS: atom_id res chain seq x y z
N MET A 1 30.76 -44.23 42.36
CA MET A 1 31.04 -43.23 41.29
C MET A 1 30.41 -43.58 39.96
N VAL A 2 30.82 -44.64 39.25
CA VAL A 2 30.36 -44.93 37.86
C VAL A 2 28.83 -45.04 37.72
N GLN A 3 28.13 -45.68 38.66
CA GLN A 3 26.65 -45.72 38.64
C GLN A 3 26.01 -44.35 38.90
N LEU A 4 26.62 -43.49 39.72
CA LEU A 4 26.14 -42.13 39.98
C LEU A 4 26.29 -41.26 38.72
N LEU A 5 27.41 -41.39 38.02
CA LEU A 5 27.67 -40.72 36.74
C LEU A 5 26.73 -41.19 35.62
N ARG A 6 26.38 -42.48 35.59
CA ARG A 6 25.35 -43.00 34.64
C ARG A 6 23.95 -42.50 34.96
N GLY A 7 23.58 -42.40 36.24
CA GLY A 7 22.32 -41.79 36.67
C GLY A 7 22.25 -40.31 36.28
N LEU A 8 23.31 -39.55 36.55
CA LEU A 8 23.43 -38.15 36.15
C LEU A 8 23.40 -37.96 34.62
N ALA A 9 24.04 -38.85 33.85
CA ALA A 9 24.00 -38.80 32.39
C ALA A 9 22.61 -39.10 31.82
N LEU A 10 21.85 -40.03 32.43
CA LEU A 10 20.46 -40.29 32.05
C LEU A 10 19.53 -39.12 32.43
N VAL A 11 19.75 -38.49 33.58
CA VAL A 11 19.02 -37.25 33.95
C VAL A 11 19.39 -36.10 33.00
N TRP A 12 20.66 -35.98 32.57
CA TRP A 12 21.07 -35.02 31.53
C TRP A 12 20.44 -35.31 30.16
N LEU A 13 20.31 -36.59 29.77
CA LEU A 13 19.62 -37.00 28.55
C LEU A 13 18.10 -36.77 28.60
N CYS A 14 17.49 -36.74 29.79
CA CYS A 14 16.10 -36.31 29.98
C CYS A 14 15.93 -34.79 30.19
N LEU A 15 17.03 -34.06 30.48
CA LEU A 15 17.08 -32.60 30.54
C LEU A 15 17.43 -31.96 29.19
N LEU A 16 17.91 -32.75 28.22
CA LEU A 16 17.71 -32.44 26.81
C LEU A 16 16.22 -32.51 26.52
N GLN A 17 15.53 -31.39 26.77
CA GLN A 17 14.24 -31.15 26.14
C GLN A 17 14.46 -31.30 24.64
N LEU A 18 13.82 -32.31 24.04
CA LEU A 18 13.59 -32.32 22.61
C LEU A 18 12.68 -31.12 22.34
N THR A 19 13.30 -29.98 21.98
CA THR A 19 12.62 -28.82 21.41
C THR A 19 12.10 -29.24 20.04
N ALA A 20 11.00 -29.98 20.05
CA ALA A 20 10.26 -30.30 18.85
C ALA A 20 9.72 -28.99 18.28
N ALA A 21 9.97 -28.77 16.99
CA ALA A 21 9.33 -27.69 16.25
C ALA A 21 7.79 -27.86 16.28
N ILE A 22 7.08 -26.85 15.80
CA ILE A 22 5.62 -26.87 15.77
C ILE A 22 5.15 -27.95 14.78
N ASP A 23 4.71 -29.09 15.31
CA ASP A 23 4.12 -30.19 14.55
C ASP A 23 2.66 -29.86 14.19
N VAL A 24 2.28 -30.06 12.93
CA VAL A 24 0.98 -29.63 12.39
C VAL A 24 0.39 -30.70 11.47
N ASP A 25 -0.79 -31.19 11.85
CA ASP A 25 -1.67 -31.95 10.96
C ASP A 25 -2.46 -30.97 10.09
N TRP A 26 -2.00 -30.78 8.85
CA TRP A 26 -2.59 -29.86 7.88
C TRP A 26 -3.99 -30.25 7.37
N GLU A 27 -4.51 -31.43 7.72
CA GLU A 27 -5.91 -31.78 7.47
C GLU A 27 -6.81 -31.54 8.70
N SER A 28 -6.23 -31.31 9.88
CA SER A 28 -6.96 -30.97 11.11
C SER A 28 -7.00 -29.45 11.33
N THR A 29 -8.19 -28.86 11.21
CA THR A 29 -8.43 -27.44 11.52
C THR A 29 -8.00 -27.09 12.93
N ASP A 30 -8.18 -28.00 13.89
CA ASP A 30 -7.85 -27.76 15.29
C ASP A 30 -6.33 -27.82 15.53
N SER A 31 -5.59 -28.65 14.77
CA SER A 31 -4.12 -28.66 14.79
C SER A 31 -3.55 -27.36 14.23
N ILE A 32 -4.03 -26.90 13.07
CA ILE A 32 -3.59 -25.63 12.46
C ILE A 32 -3.92 -24.44 13.39
N LYS A 33 -5.10 -24.43 14.02
CA LYS A 33 -5.46 -23.41 15.01
C LYS A 33 -4.56 -23.45 16.25
N ALA A 34 -4.19 -24.63 16.74
CA ALA A 34 -3.26 -24.78 17.86
C ALA A 34 -1.84 -24.27 17.51
N ALA A 35 -1.35 -24.57 16.30
CA ALA A 35 -0.09 -24.05 15.78
C ALA A 35 -0.11 -22.52 15.67
N ALA A 36 -1.14 -21.96 15.02
CA ALA A 36 -1.32 -20.51 14.91
C ALA A 36 -1.39 -19.83 16.29
N LYS A 37 -2.01 -20.47 17.29
CA LYS A 37 -2.08 -19.95 18.67
C LYS A 37 -0.73 -19.82 19.36
N ILE A 38 0.18 -20.77 19.13
CA ILE A 38 1.57 -20.70 19.63
C ILE A 38 2.28 -19.48 19.01
N VAL A 39 2.26 -19.36 17.68
CA VAL A 39 2.97 -18.28 16.97
C VAL A 39 2.31 -16.91 17.20
N ALA A 40 0.99 -16.84 17.43
CA ALA A 40 0.30 -15.60 17.81
C ALA A 40 0.71 -15.13 19.22
N ALA A 41 0.91 -16.06 20.16
CA ALA A 41 1.47 -15.72 21.47
C ALA A 41 2.90 -15.19 21.35
N ASP A 42 3.76 -15.82 20.55
CA ASP A 42 5.14 -15.37 20.35
C ASP A 42 5.24 -14.05 19.57
N THR A 43 4.39 -13.84 18.56
CA THR A 43 4.22 -12.55 17.87
C THR A 43 3.86 -11.45 18.87
N ARG A 44 2.87 -11.71 19.74
CA ARG A 44 2.41 -10.73 20.72
C ARG A 44 3.46 -10.40 21.79
N ARG A 45 4.39 -11.31 22.12
CA ARG A 45 5.45 -11.08 23.12
C ARG A 45 6.41 -9.95 22.74
N TYR A 46 6.56 -9.61 21.46
CA TYR A 46 7.39 -8.48 21.02
C TYR A 46 6.72 -7.10 21.21
N PHE A 47 5.43 -7.04 21.55
CA PHE A 47 4.78 -5.75 21.83
C PHE A 47 5.15 -5.24 23.24
N VAL A 48 5.92 -4.16 23.29
CA VAL A 48 6.41 -3.52 24.52
C VAL A 48 5.74 -2.18 24.83
N GLY A 49 4.87 -1.69 23.93
CA GLY A 49 4.28 -0.35 24.03
C GLY A 49 3.33 -0.09 25.19
N LYS A 50 2.95 -1.08 26.00
CA LYS A 50 2.06 -0.88 27.15
C LYS A 50 2.86 -0.72 28.44
N GLN A 51 2.82 0.48 29.01
CA GLN A 51 3.55 0.84 30.23
C GLN A 51 2.88 0.28 31.49
N GLU A 52 3.61 0.27 32.61
CA GLU A 52 3.10 -0.20 33.92
C GLU A 52 1.87 0.57 34.41
N ASP A 53 1.75 1.85 34.05
CA ASP A 53 0.58 2.69 34.37
C ASP A 53 -0.62 2.48 33.42
N GLY A 54 -0.50 1.53 32.49
CA GLY A 54 -1.51 1.16 31.52
C GLY A 54 -1.51 2.02 30.24
N LYS A 55 -0.74 3.12 30.17
CA LYS A 55 -0.69 3.97 28.97
C LYS A 55 0.08 3.30 27.83
N ILE A 56 -0.33 3.62 26.60
CA ILE A 56 0.44 3.27 25.40
C ILE A 56 1.54 4.31 25.20
N GLY A 57 2.79 3.87 25.13
CA GLY A 57 3.97 4.69 24.85
C GLY A 57 4.22 4.86 23.35
N VAL A 58 5.19 5.72 23.01
CA VAL A 58 5.59 6.00 21.61
C VAL A 58 6.28 4.78 20.97
N THR A 59 7.08 4.05 21.75
CA THR A 59 7.81 2.85 21.31
C THR A 59 6.92 1.62 21.47
N LEU A 60 6.32 1.15 20.37
CA LEU A 60 5.38 0.01 20.40
C LEU A 60 6.08 -1.37 20.34
N LEU A 61 7.16 -1.45 19.56
CA LEU A 61 8.05 -2.59 19.41
C LEU A 61 9.46 -2.19 19.88
N PRO A 62 10.31 -3.12 20.34
CA PRO A 62 11.69 -2.81 20.73
C PRO A 62 12.50 -2.29 19.54
N ALA A 63 13.56 -1.53 19.79
CA ALA A 63 14.52 -1.21 18.73
C ALA A 63 15.11 -2.52 18.15
N PRO A 64 15.31 -2.63 16.81
CA PRO A 64 15.28 -1.56 15.80
C PRO A 64 13.93 -1.42 15.03
N TYR A 65 12.83 -2.01 15.51
CA TYR A 65 11.57 -2.09 14.76
C TYR A 65 10.80 -0.76 14.75
N TYR A 66 10.10 -0.47 13.65
CA TYR A 66 9.41 0.80 13.41
C TYR A 66 7.91 0.75 13.75
N TRP A 67 7.30 1.93 13.85
CA TRP A 67 5.89 2.07 14.26
C TRP A 67 4.90 1.38 13.30
N TRP A 68 5.14 1.40 11.99
CA TRP A 68 4.28 0.75 11.01
C TRP A 68 4.19 -0.78 11.19
N GLU A 69 5.29 -1.41 11.62
CA GLU A 69 5.35 -2.85 11.85
C GLU A 69 4.46 -3.27 13.03
N ALA A 70 4.24 -2.38 14.01
CA ALA A 70 3.25 -2.60 15.06
C ALA A 70 1.81 -2.57 14.51
N GLY A 71 1.52 -1.70 13.55
CA GLY A 71 0.24 -1.67 12.82
C GLY A 71 0.02 -2.94 11.99
N ALA A 72 1.09 -3.40 11.33
CA ALA A 72 1.09 -4.66 10.59
C ALA A 72 0.84 -5.87 11.52
N MET A 73 1.41 -5.87 12.73
CA MET A 73 1.15 -6.85 13.80
C MET A 73 -0.31 -6.84 14.26
N MET A 74 -0.95 -5.67 14.38
CA MET A 74 -2.38 -5.60 14.69
C MET A 74 -3.21 -6.25 13.58
N GLY A 75 -2.82 -6.06 12.31
CA GLY A 75 -3.38 -6.79 11.18
C GLY A 75 -3.27 -8.31 11.32
N SER A 76 -2.08 -8.83 11.66
CA SER A 76 -1.88 -10.28 11.81
C SER A 76 -2.68 -10.90 12.96
N LEU A 77 -2.96 -10.12 14.03
CA LEU A 77 -3.81 -10.53 15.13
C LEU A 77 -5.32 -10.44 14.81
N ILE A 78 -5.74 -9.58 13.88
CA ILE A 78 -7.10 -9.55 13.31
C ILE A 78 -7.32 -10.78 12.44
N ASP A 79 -6.35 -11.08 11.56
CA ASP A 79 -6.39 -12.27 10.71
C ASP A 79 -6.36 -13.55 11.58
N TYR A 80 -5.56 -13.59 12.65
CA TYR A 80 -5.60 -14.69 13.64
C TYR A 80 -7.00 -14.91 14.23
N TRP A 81 -7.68 -13.84 14.67
CA TRP A 81 -9.06 -13.95 15.14
C TRP A 81 -10.00 -14.44 14.04
N HIS A 82 -9.88 -13.94 12.82
CA HIS A 82 -10.72 -14.32 11.67
C HIS A 82 -10.57 -15.81 11.31
N TYR A 83 -9.33 -16.33 11.24
CA TYR A 83 -9.06 -17.73 10.89
C TYR A 83 -9.35 -18.71 12.03
N THR A 84 -9.08 -18.34 13.29
CA THR A 84 -9.18 -19.27 14.43
C THR A 84 -10.50 -19.17 15.18
N GLY A 85 -11.10 -17.98 15.27
CA GLY A 85 -12.19 -17.64 16.18
C GLY A 85 -11.74 -17.30 17.61
N ASP A 86 -10.44 -17.33 17.90
CA ASP A 86 -9.89 -17.05 19.24
C ASP A 86 -9.89 -15.53 19.51
N THR A 87 -10.67 -15.10 20.51
CA THR A 87 -10.82 -13.69 20.89
C THR A 87 -9.75 -13.16 21.84
N THR A 88 -8.73 -13.95 22.19
CA THR A 88 -7.73 -13.63 23.23
C THR A 88 -7.08 -12.25 23.06
N TYR A 89 -6.84 -11.81 21.81
CA TYR A 89 -6.15 -10.55 21.52
C TYR A 89 -7.10 -9.40 21.11
N ASN A 90 -8.41 -9.62 21.01
CA ASN A 90 -9.32 -8.65 20.40
C ASN A 90 -9.31 -7.30 21.12
N ASN A 91 -9.54 -7.29 22.44
CA ASN A 91 -9.55 -6.05 23.23
C ASN A 91 -8.23 -5.28 23.16
N PHE A 92 -7.10 -5.99 23.05
CA PHE A 92 -5.79 -5.38 22.89
C PHE A 92 -5.64 -4.73 21.51
N VAL A 93 -6.01 -5.42 20.44
CA VAL A 93 -5.94 -4.83 19.09
C VAL A 93 -6.82 -3.59 18.99
N ILE A 94 -8.03 -3.63 19.58
CA ILE A 94 -8.93 -2.46 19.64
C ILE A 94 -8.24 -1.30 20.37
N GLU A 95 -7.70 -1.55 21.57
CA GLU A 95 -6.97 -0.56 22.37
C GLU A 95 -5.81 0.06 21.59
N ILE A 96 -4.98 -0.76 20.92
CA ILE A 96 -3.81 -0.25 20.19
C ILE A 96 -4.21 0.53 18.94
N LEU A 97 -5.07 -0.01 18.07
CA LEU A 97 -5.53 0.70 16.86
C LEU A 97 -6.13 2.07 17.22
N GLN A 98 -6.98 2.13 18.24
CA GLN A 98 -7.59 3.39 18.68
C GLN A 98 -6.59 4.34 19.32
N SER A 99 -5.61 3.84 20.10
CA SER A 99 -4.55 4.68 20.67
C SER A 99 -3.64 5.33 19.61
N GLN A 100 -3.51 4.72 18.44
CA GLN A 100 -2.63 5.18 17.36
C GLN A 100 -3.36 5.94 16.26
N ALA A 101 -4.69 6.13 16.37
CA ALA A 101 -5.49 6.88 15.42
C ALA A 101 -5.08 8.36 15.27
N GLY A 102 -4.38 8.92 16.25
CA GLY A 102 -3.92 10.31 16.25
C GLY A 102 -5.03 11.33 16.54
N PRO A 103 -4.69 12.62 16.67
CA PRO A 103 -5.64 13.68 17.03
C PRO A 103 -6.70 13.99 15.94
N HIS A 104 -6.52 13.44 14.73
CA HIS A 104 -7.40 13.66 13.57
C HIS A 104 -8.06 12.37 13.05
N ASN A 105 -7.94 11.26 13.80
CA ASN A 105 -8.52 9.95 13.44
C ASN A 105 -8.08 9.47 12.04
N ASP A 106 -6.79 9.60 11.75
CA ASP A 106 -6.15 9.47 10.45
C ASP A 106 -4.87 8.61 10.47
N PHE A 107 -4.52 8.00 11.61
CA PHE A 107 -3.24 7.32 11.82
C PHE A 107 -2.01 8.23 11.54
N MET A 108 -2.10 9.52 11.88
CA MET A 108 -0.95 10.44 11.92
C MET A 108 -0.63 10.95 13.35
N PRO A 109 -0.28 10.06 14.30
CA PRO A 109 0.16 10.50 15.63
C PRO A 109 1.40 11.41 15.52
N PRO A 110 1.39 12.63 16.10
CA PRO A 110 2.49 13.60 15.98
C PRO A 110 3.85 13.07 16.40
N GLU A 111 3.88 12.11 17.33
CA GLU A 111 5.06 11.47 17.90
C GLU A 111 5.86 10.66 16.86
N GLN A 112 5.20 10.18 15.80
CA GLN A 112 5.82 9.35 14.75
C GLN A 112 6.28 10.16 13.52
N ARG A 113 6.09 11.48 13.55
CA ARG A 113 6.32 12.40 12.42
C ARG A 113 7.69 12.28 11.74
N SER A 114 8.73 11.90 12.47
CA SER A 114 10.10 11.79 11.96
C SER A 114 10.34 10.65 10.96
N SER A 115 9.45 9.66 10.90
CA SER A 115 9.56 8.50 10.01
C SER A 115 8.26 8.18 9.27
N LEU A 116 7.26 9.07 9.30
CA LEU A 116 5.92 8.77 8.80
C LEU A 116 5.82 8.85 7.27
N GLY A 117 5.91 7.70 6.61
CA GLY A 117 5.56 7.49 5.21
C GLY A 117 4.07 7.29 4.96
N ASN A 118 3.68 7.33 3.68
CA ASN A 118 2.34 6.98 3.24
C ASN A 118 2.10 5.47 3.36
N ASP A 119 3.14 4.66 3.16
CA ASP A 119 3.17 3.25 3.51
C ASP A 119 3.03 3.02 5.02
N ASP A 120 3.77 3.73 5.87
CA ASP A 120 3.61 3.63 7.34
C ASP A 120 2.15 3.83 7.77
N GLN A 121 1.55 4.94 7.33
CA GLN A 121 0.14 5.27 7.60
C GLN A 121 -0.81 4.20 7.03
N ALA A 122 -0.52 3.68 5.84
CA ALA A 122 -1.38 2.71 5.18
C ALA A 122 -1.39 1.33 5.83
N PHE A 123 -0.31 0.87 6.47
CA PHE A 123 -0.32 -0.43 7.16
C PHE A 123 -1.34 -0.46 8.32
N TRP A 124 -1.50 0.65 9.05
CA TRP A 124 -2.55 0.82 10.06
C TRP A 124 -3.95 0.85 9.43
N ALA A 125 -4.13 1.58 8.33
CA ALA A 125 -5.40 1.58 7.58
C ALA A 125 -5.75 0.20 7.01
N ILE A 126 -4.77 -0.58 6.55
CA ILE A 126 -4.99 -1.93 6.02
C ILE A 126 -5.45 -2.89 7.13
N ALA A 127 -4.94 -2.77 8.35
CA ALA A 127 -5.43 -3.49 9.52
C ALA A 127 -6.87 -3.07 9.87
N ALA A 128 -7.17 -1.77 9.91
CA ALA A 128 -8.53 -1.28 10.11
C ALA A 128 -9.50 -1.72 8.99
N MET A 129 -9.04 -1.83 7.74
CA MET A 129 -9.86 -2.34 6.64
C MET A 129 -10.18 -3.82 6.83
N SER A 130 -9.22 -4.63 7.30
CA SER A 130 -9.48 -6.04 7.67
C SER A 130 -10.46 -6.13 8.84
N ALA A 131 -10.36 -5.24 9.84
CA ALA A 131 -11.32 -5.17 10.93
C ALA A 131 -12.76 -4.89 10.43
N ALA A 132 -12.93 -3.97 9.48
CA ALA A 132 -14.22 -3.68 8.86
C ALA A 132 -14.75 -4.86 8.00
N GLU A 133 -13.87 -5.52 7.24
CA GLU A 133 -14.17 -6.64 6.32
C GLU A 133 -14.51 -7.96 7.02
N TYR A 134 -13.90 -8.25 8.17
CA TYR A 134 -14.14 -9.48 8.90
C TYR A 134 -15.18 -9.34 10.02
N LYS A 135 -15.80 -8.16 10.17
CA LYS A 135 -16.71 -7.81 11.29
C LYS A 135 -16.03 -7.94 12.66
N PHE A 136 -14.75 -7.57 12.72
CA PHE A 136 -14.02 -7.49 13.98
C PHE A 136 -14.76 -6.53 14.93
N PRO A 137 -14.80 -6.78 16.25
CA PRO A 137 -15.63 -6.00 17.16
C PRO A 137 -15.35 -4.51 17.04
N ASN A 138 -16.42 -3.71 16.95
CA ASN A 138 -16.31 -2.26 16.92
C ASN A 138 -15.69 -1.72 18.22
N PRO A 139 -15.08 -0.52 18.20
CA PRO A 139 -14.68 0.16 19.42
C PRO A 139 -15.85 0.30 20.40
N PRO A 140 -15.65 0.09 21.71
CA PRO A 140 -16.73 0.14 22.70
C PRO A 140 -17.13 1.57 23.07
N ASP A 141 -16.25 2.54 22.82
CA ASP A 141 -16.48 3.97 23.03
C ASP A 141 -17.14 4.58 21.78
N PRO A 142 -18.35 5.17 21.86
CA PRO A 142 -19.01 5.76 20.71
C PRO A 142 -18.34 7.04 20.19
N ASP A 143 -17.46 7.68 20.97
CA ASP A 143 -16.68 8.84 20.53
C ASP A 143 -15.41 8.42 19.74
N GLN A 144 -15.06 7.13 19.74
CA GLN A 144 -13.95 6.58 18.95
C GLN A 144 -14.37 6.32 17.48
N PRO A 145 -13.49 6.60 16.50
CA PRO A 145 -13.77 6.36 15.08
C PRO A 145 -13.94 4.88 14.77
N GLY A 146 -15.00 4.54 14.02
CA GLY A 146 -15.18 3.20 13.47
C GLY A 146 -14.05 2.83 12.49
N TRP A 147 -13.76 1.53 12.37
CA TRP A 147 -12.71 1.01 11.48
C TRP A 147 -12.81 1.56 10.06
N LEU A 148 -14.00 1.54 9.44
CA LEU A 148 -14.21 2.10 8.10
C LEU A 148 -13.88 3.60 8.03
N SER A 149 -14.25 4.39 9.04
CA SER A 149 -13.91 5.82 9.12
C SER A 149 -12.39 6.07 9.12
N LEU A 150 -11.62 5.25 9.84
CA LEU A 150 -10.15 5.35 9.87
C LEU A 150 -9.53 5.08 8.49
N VAL A 151 -10.04 4.07 7.77
CA VAL A 151 -9.57 3.77 6.40
C VAL A 151 -9.93 4.90 5.43
N GLN A 152 -11.14 5.46 5.56
CA GLN A 152 -11.59 6.57 4.73
C GLN A 152 -10.76 7.84 4.96
N ALA A 153 -10.35 8.12 6.20
CA ALA A 153 -9.42 9.20 6.51
C ALA A 153 -8.09 9.05 5.77
N VAL A 154 -7.42 7.90 5.94
CA VAL A 154 -6.11 7.63 5.29
C VAL A 154 -6.23 7.69 3.77
N PHE A 155 -7.27 7.10 3.18
CA PHE A 155 -7.50 7.20 1.74
C PHE A 155 -7.65 8.66 1.29
N ASN A 156 -8.53 9.44 1.93
CA ASN A 156 -8.84 10.82 1.55
C ASN A 156 -7.61 11.74 1.66
N GLU A 157 -6.76 11.51 2.65
CA GLU A 157 -5.49 12.21 2.78
C GLU A 157 -4.47 11.82 1.70
N GLN A 158 -4.29 10.51 1.47
CA GLN A 158 -3.33 10.02 0.49
C GLN A 158 -3.68 10.49 -0.92
N VAL A 159 -4.96 10.45 -1.32
CA VAL A 159 -5.37 11.02 -2.62
C VAL A 159 -5.14 12.53 -2.72
N GLY A 160 -5.19 13.25 -1.59
CA GLY A 160 -4.79 14.66 -1.49
C GLY A 160 -3.29 14.91 -1.67
N ARG A 161 -2.44 13.89 -1.42
CA ARG A 161 -0.98 13.92 -1.61
C ARG A 161 -0.52 13.42 -2.99
N TRP A 162 -1.45 13.16 -3.91
CA TRP A 162 -1.12 12.69 -5.26
C TRP A 162 -0.40 13.75 -6.10
N ASP A 163 0.92 13.72 -6.08
CA ASP A 163 1.78 14.71 -6.73
C ASP A 163 1.82 14.50 -8.26
N THR A 164 1.14 15.38 -8.99
CA THR A 164 1.16 15.43 -10.47
C THR A 164 2.28 16.29 -11.05
N SER A 165 3.07 17.01 -10.23
CA SER A 165 4.13 17.91 -10.72
C SER A 165 5.36 17.15 -11.22
N LEU A 166 5.60 15.97 -10.66
CA LEU A 166 6.68 15.05 -11.05
C LEU A 166 6.11 13.65 -11.31
N CYS A 167 6.68 12.94 -12.28
CA CYS A 167 6.26 11.61 -12.73
C CYS A 167 4.81 11.50 -13.22
N ASN A 168 4.15 12.63 -13.50
CA ASN A 168 2.73 12.73 -13.91
C ASN A 168 1.79 11.99 -12.94
N GLY A 169 2.07 12.04 -11.63
CA GLY A 169 1.33 11.35 -10.57
C GLY A 169 2.25 10.58 -9.61
N GLY A 170 1.62 9.78 -8.76
CA GLY A 170 2.27 8.92 -7.77
C GLY A 170 2.43 9.62 -6.42
N LEU A 171 2.13 8.87 -5.35
CA LEU A 171 2.54 9.21 -4.00
C LEU A 171 4.06 9.14 -3.87
N ARG A 172 4.59 10.03 -3.04
CA ARG A 172 5.93 9.93 -2.48
C ARG A 172 5.94 8.90 -1.36
N TRP A 173 7.11 8.37 -1.06
CA TRP A 173 7.31 7.51 0.10
C TRP A 173 6.94 8.26 1.39
N GLN A 174 7.71 9.29 1.71
CA GLN A 174 7.52 10.08 2.93
C GLN A 174 6.39 11.10 2.79
N ILE A 175 5.64 11.34 3.87
CA ILE A 175 4.60 12.41 3.92
C ILE A 175 5.27 13.78 4.07
N TYR A 176 6.35 13.86 4.84
CA TYR A 176 7.11 15.07 5.13
C TYR A 176 8.42 15.10 4.34
N GLU A 177 9.00 16.30 4.17
CA GLU A 177 10.29 16.52 3.48
C GLU A 177 11.49 16.03 4.33
N VAL A 178 11.56 14.72 4.54
CA VAL A 178 12.66 14.00 5.20
C VAL A 178 13.35 13.06 4.23
N THR A 179 14.40 12.36 4.68
CA THR A 179 15.12 11.36 3.87
C THR A 179 14.14 10.36 3.26
N GLY A 180 14.15 10.23 1.94
CA GLY A 180 13.21 9.37 1.20
C GLY A 180 12.07 10.09 0.50
N TYR A 181 11.81 11.37 0.78
CA TYR A 181 10.74 12.15 0.12
C TYR A 181 10.88 12.27 -1.41
N ASP A 182 12.10 12.16 -1.95
CA ASP A 182 12.38 12.11 -3.40
C ASP A 182 11.86 10.82 -4.07
N LEU A 183 11.70 9.73 -3.30
CA LEU A 183 11.25 8.45 -3.84
C LEU A 183 9.74 8.44 -4.05
N LYS A 184 9.30 7.98 -5.22
CA LYS A 184 7.96 7.43 -5.43
C LYS A 184 8.10 5.92 -5.51
N ASN A 185 7.77 5.24 -4.41
CA ASN A 185 7.92 3.80 -4.26
C ASN A 185 6.61 3.05 -4.53
N THR A 186 6.74 1.76 -4.84
CA THR A 186 5.61 0.87 -5.04
C THR A 186 4.83 0.72 -3.75
N ILE A 187 5.45 0.45 -2.59
CA ILE A 187 4.68 0.16 -1.38
C ILE A 187 3.66 1.27 -1.02
N SER A 188 4.01 2.55 -1.11
CA SER A 188 3.06 3.64 -0.82
C SER A 188 1.88 3.65 -1.80
N ASN A 189 2.16 3.44 -3.09
CA ASN A 189 1.16 3.49 -4.16
C ASN A 189 0.32 2.19 -4.20
N GLY A 190 0.94 1.02 -4.04
CA GLY A 190 0.31 -0.29 -3.94
C GLY A 190 -0.58 -0.40 -2.70
N CYS A 191 -0.18 0.18 -1.57
CA CYS A 191 -1.05 0.32 -0.40
C CYS A 191 -2.27 1.20 -0.69
N LEU A 192 -2.11 2.37 -1.33
CA LEU A 192 -3.25 3.20 -1.75
C LEU A 192 -4.16 2.43 -2.72
N PHE A 193 -3.60 1.69 -3.69
CA PHE A 193 -4.34 0.86 -4.63
C PHE A 193 -5.14 -0.25 -3.92
N ASN A 194 -4.53 -0.96 -2.98
CA ASN A 194 -5.15 -2.01 -2.17
C ASN A 194 -6.30 -1.45 -1.32
N ILE A 195 -6.07 -0.34 -0.62
CA ILE A 195 -7.11 0.37 0.14
C ILE A 195 -8.25 0.84 -0.78
N ALA A 196 -7.94 1.43 -1.93
CA ALA A 196 -8.92 1.92 -2.89
C ALA A 196 -9.80 0.79 -3.46
N ALA A 197 -9.20 -0.33 -3.85
CA ALA A 197 -9.94 -1.50 -4.32
C ALA A 197 -10.87 -2.09 -3.24
N ARG A 198 -10.36 -2.20 -1.99
CA ARG A 198 -11.11 -2.71 -0.84
C ARG A 198 -12.26 -1.77 -0.45
N LEU A 199 -12.03 -0.46 -0.40
CA LEU A 199 -13.09 0.52 -0.16
C LEU A 199 -14.15 0.53 -1.27
N ALA A 200 -13.76 0.37 -2.54
CA ALA A 200 -14.69 0.25 -3.66
C ALA A 200 -15.63 -0.94 -3.48
N ARG A 201 -15.07 -2.11 -3.19
CA ARG A 201 -15.84 -3.33 -2.90
C ARG A 201 -16.72 -3.18 -1.66
N TYR A 202 -16.18 -2.64 -0.57
CA TYR A 202 -16.91 -2.57 0.70
C TYR A 202 -18.08 -1.58 0.66
N THR A 203 -17.89 -0.43 0.00
CA THR A 203 -18.87 0.68 0.02
C THR A 203 -19.73 0.78 -1.24
N GLY A 204 -19.35 0.11 -2.33
CA GLY A 204 -19.96 0.29 -3.66
C GLY A 204 -19.58 1.61 -4.36
N ASP A 205 -18.94 2.56 -3.67
CA ASP A 205 -18.67 3.90 -4.20
C ASP A 205 -17.57 3.87 -5.27
N LYS A 206 -17.98 4.19 -6.50
CA LYS A 206 -17.14 4.22 -7.70
C LYS A 206 -15.90 5.11 -7.56
N LYS A 207 -15.89 6.15 -6.71
CA LYS A 207 -14.72 7.03 -6.56
C LYS A 207 -13.47 6.26 -6.12
N TYR A 208 -13.64 5.21 -5.30
CA TYR A 208 -12.53 4.38 -4.85
C TYR A 208 -12.02 3.50 -5.99
N ALA A 209 -12.91 2.94 -6.81
CA ALA A 209 -12.56 2.17 -8.00
C ALA A 209 -11.81 3.02 -9.05
N ASP A 210 -12.24 4.28 -9.24
CA ASP A 210 -11.58 5.22 -10.15
C ASP A 210 -10.16 5.56 -9.69
N TRP A 211 -9.93 5.67 -8.37
CA TRP A 211 -8.59 5.80 -7.81
C TRP A 211 -7.77 4.52 -7.93
N ALA A 212 -8.37 3.34 -7.74
CA ALA A 212 -7.67 2.07 -7.94
C ALA A 212 -7.16 1.92 -9.40
N VAL A 213 -8.00 2.23 -10.39
CA VAL A 213 -7.60 2.28 -11.81
C VAL A 213 -6.48 3.32 -12.03
N LYS A 214 -6.66 4.55 -11.53
CA LYS A 214 -5.69 5.64 -11.69
C LYS A 214 -4.30 5.32 -11.13
N VAL A 215 -4.24 4.63 -9.98
CA VAL A 215 -2.96 4.23 -9.37
C VAL A 215 -2.31 3.11 -10.16
N TRP A 216 -3.06 2.07 -10.56
CA TRP A 216 -2.54 1.01 -11.42
C TRP A 216 -1.95 1.56 -12.71
N ASP A 217 -2.74 2.36 -13.45
CA ASP A 217 -2.37 2.90 -14.76
C ASP A 217 -1.23 3.95 -14.64
N TRP A 218 -0.95 4.47 -13.44
CA TRP A 218 0.26 5.24 -13.16
C TRP A 218 1.48 4.33 -12.99
N MET A 219 1.38 3.28 -12.15
CA MET A 219 2.47 2.35 -11.86
C MET A 219 2.91 1.58 -13.11
N GLU A 220 1.95 1.09 -13.91
CA GLU A 220 2.18 0.41 -15.20
C GLU A 220 2.87 1.36 -16.20
N ARG A 221 2.39 2.61 -16.32
CA ARG A 221 2.93 3.59 -17.26
C ARG A 221 4.37 4.02 -16.95
N ILE A 222 4.75 4.15 -15.68
CA ILE A 222 6.15 4.42 -15.31
C ILE A 222 7.00 3.15 -15.24
N GLY A 223 6.39 1.97 -15.39
CA GLY A 223 7.04 0.67 -15.45
C GLY A 223 7.37 0.04 -14.10
N LEU A 224 6.84 0.54 -12.98
CA LEU A 224 6.92 -0.14 -11.67
C LEU A 224 6.20 -1.49 -11.69
N ILE A 225 5.14 -1.62 -12.50
CA ILE A 225 4.58 -2.90 -12.92
C ILE A 225 5.09 -3.16 -14.34
N SER A 226 5.78 -4.28 -14.56
CA SER A 226 6.30 -4.65 -15.87
C SER A 226 5.21 -5.26 -16.76
N THR A 227 5.47 -5.39 -18.06
CA THR A 227 4.58 -6.11 -18.99
C THR A 227 4.49 -7.61 -18.72
N SER A 228 5.42 -8.16 -17.92
CA SER A 228 5.40 -9.53 -17.38
C SER A 228 4.79 -9.60 -15.98
N PHE A 229 4.26 -8.49 -15.45
CA PHE A 229 3.73 -8.33 -14.10
C PHE A 229 4.77 -8.40 -12.96
N ASP A 230 6.06 -8.27 -13.27
CA ASP A 230 7.10 -8.04 -12.27
C ASP A 230 6.81 -6.71 -11.53
N VAL A 231 7.01 -6.67 -10.21
CA VAL A 231 6.68 -5.50 -9.38
C VAL A 231 7.94 -4.94 -8.73
N PHE A 232 8.47 -3.89 -9.34
CA PHE A 232 9.72 -3.22 -8.94
C PHE A 232 9.51 -2.22 -7.80
N ASP A 233 10.60 -1.86 -7.11
CA ASP A 233 10.50 -1.17 -5.82
C ASP A 233 10.23 0.34 -5.89
N ASN A 234 11.05 1.13 -6.58
CA ASN A 234 10.95 2.59 -6.48
C ASN A 234 11.57 3.36 -7.66
N SER A 235 11.35 4.68 -7.68
CA SER A 235 12.05 5.61 -8.56
C SER A 235 12.21 7.00 -7.94
N GLU A 236 13.24 7.74 -8.35
CA GLU A 236 13.61 9.06 -7.83
C GLU A 236 12.96 10.18 -8.67
N ALA A 237 11.99 10.90 -8.08
CA ALA A 237 11.14 11.83 -8.81
C ALA A 237 11.86 13.13 -9.20
N GLN A 238 12.59 13.79 -8.29
CA GLN A 238 13.30 15.04 -8.59
C GLN A 238 14.54 14.77 -9.46
N LYS A 239 15.27 13.68 -9.20
CA LYS A 239 16.53 13.38 -9.90
C LYS A 239 16.34 12.90 -11.33
N ASN A 240 15.30 12.11 -11.60
CA ASN A 240 15.14 11.47 -12.91
C ASN A 240 13.71 11.46 -13.46
N ASN A 241 12.74 12.14 -12.83
CA ASN A 241 11.34 12.20 -13.25
C ASN A 241 10.70 10.81 -13.45
N CYS A 242 11.07 9.88 -12.57
CA CYS A 242 10.74 8.46 -12.61
C CYS A 242 11.14 7.69 -13.89
N SER A 243 12.19 8.14 -14.60
CA SER A 243 12.72 7.46 -15.80
C SER A 243 13.70 6.32 -15.52
N ARG A 244 14.13 6.13 -14.27
CA ARG A 244 15.01 5.01 -13.86
C ARG A 244 14.49 4.36 -12.58
N LEU A 245 14.20 3.07 -12.66
CA LEU A 245 13.64 2.29 -11.56
C LEU A 245 14.75 1.59 -10.78
N ASP A 246 14.62 1.54 -9.46
CA ASP A 246 15.15 0.42 -8.70
C ASP A 246 14.31 -0.82 -9.04
N ARG A 247 15.00 -1.88 -9.48
CA ARG A 247 14.39 -3.15 -9.94
C ARG A 247 14.46 -4.26 -8.88
N ASN A 248 14.80 -3.94 -7.64
CA ASN A 248 14.55 -4.82 -6.52
C ASN A 248 13.07 -5.25 -6.51
N GLN A 249 12.82 -6.52 -6.25
CA GLN A 249 11.49 -7.10 -6.11
C GLN A 249 11.34 -7.63 -4.68
N TRP A 250 10.22 -7.29 -4.05
CA TRP A 250 9.92 -7.62 -2.66
C TRP A 250 8.52 -8.23 -2.57
N THR A 251 8.33 -9.25 -1.74
CA THR A 251 7.06 -10.00 -1.70
C THR A 251 5.86 -9.11 -1.38
N TYR A 252 6.02 -8.15 -0.47
CA TYR A 252 4.96 -7.23 -0.06
C TYR A 252 4.49 -6.27 -1.17
N ASN A 253 5.39 -5.84 -2.07
CA ASN A 253 5.05 -4.96 -3.19
C ASN A 253 4.11 -5.72 -4.13
N ALA A 254 4.48 -6.93 -4.56
CA ALA A 254 3.63 -7.78 -5.37
C ALA A 254 2.32 -8.17 -4.65
N GLY A 255 2.36 -8.41 -3.34
CA GLY A 255 1.20 -8.75 -2.52
C GLY A 255 0.14 -7.63 -2.45
N THR A 256 0.54 -6.36 -2.32
CA THR A 256 -0.42 -5.24 -2.37
C THR A 256 -1.16 -5.18 -3.71
N MET A 257 -0.43 -5.39 -4.81
CA MET A 257 -0.97 -5.38 -6.16
C MET A 257 -1.88 -6.59 -6.42
N LEU A 258 -1.52 -7.77 -5.91
CA LEU A 258 -2.31 -9.00 -6.06
C LEU A 258 -3.68 -8.86 -5.38
N MET A 259 -3.70 -8.41 -4.12
CA MET A 259 -4.96 -8.21 -3.38
C MET A 259 -5.84 -7.14 -4.01
N GLY A 260 -5.26 -5.99 -4.39
CA GLY A 260 -6.01 -4.92 -5.04
C GLY A 260 -6.61 -5.37 -6.39
N ALA A 261 -5.83 -6.08 -7.22
CA ALA A 261 -6.31 -6.58 -8.51
C ALA A 261 -7.42 -7.65 -8.35
N ALA A 262 -7.24 -8.60 -7.43
CA ALA A 262 -8.24 -9.62 -7.13
C ALA A 262 -9.54 -8.99 -6.59
N THR A 263 -9.42 -7.97 -5.75
CA THR A 263 -10.56 -7.21 -5.21
C THR A 263 -11.27 -6.41 -6.31
N MET A 264 -10.53 -5.81 -7.25
CA MET A 264 -11.12 -5.13 -8.41
C MET A 264 -11.79 -6.11 -9.38
N PHE A 265 -11.25 -7.32 -9.58
CA PHE A 265 -11.94 -8.40 -10.31
C PHE A 265 -13.29 -8.72 -9.66
N ASN A 266 -13.34 -8.82 -8.33
CA ASN A 266 -14.58 -9.06 -7.58
C ASN A 266 -15.58 -7.90 -7.70
N TYR A 267 -15.12 -6.65 -7.52
CA TYR A 267 -15.94 -5.44 -7.62
C TYR A 267 -16.51 -5.19 -9.03
N THR A 268 -15.81 -5.65 -10.07
CA THR A 268 -16.23 -5.48 -11.48
C THR A 268 -16.94 -6.70 -12.06
N ASP A 269 -17.57 -7.51 -11.20
CA ASP A 269 -18.33 -8.71 -11.55
C ASP A 269 -17.59 -9.68 -12.50
N GLY A 270 -16.26 -9.80 -12.29
CA GLY A 270 -15.41 -10.74 -13.02
C GLY A 270 -14.78 -10.20 -14.32
N SER A 271 -14.53 -8.89 -14.42
CA SER A 271 -13.91 -8.27 -15.60
C SER A 271 -12.62 -8.96 -16.05
N GLU A 272 -12.55 -9.32 -17.33
CA GLU A 272 -11.39 -10.00 -17.95
C GLU A 272 -10.10 -9.16 -17.86
N LEU A 273 -10.20 -7.82 -17.80
CA LEU A 273 -9.03 -6.95 -17.57
C LEU A 273 -8.41 -7.22 -16.19
N TRP A 274 -9.23 -7.23 -15.14
CA TRP A 274 -8.75 -7.47 -13.79
C TRP A 274 -8.36 -8.92 -13.56
N LYS A 275 -9.05 -9.86 -14.20
CA LYS A 275 -8.65 -11.27 -14.23
C LYS A 275 -7.23 -11.44 -14.78
N ASN A 276 -6.95 -10.91 -15.97
CA ASN A 276 -5.61 -10.97 -16.58
C ASN A 276 -4.54 -10.32 -15.69
N ARG A 277 -4.85 -9.17 -15.07
CA ARG A 277 -3.96 -8.48 -14.12
C ARG A 277 -3.67 -9.36 -12.89
N THR A 278 -4.68 -10.02 -12.31
CA THR A 278 -4.52 -10.94 -11.18
C THR A 278 -3.78 -12.23 -11.54
N GLU A 279 -4.12 -12.88 -12.66
CA GLU A 279 -3.44 -14.10 -13.14
C GLU A 279 -1.96 -13.83 -13.45
N GLY A 280 -1.66 -12.69 -14.10
CA GLY A 280 -0.30 -12.27 -14.39
C GLY A 280 0.54 -12.01 -13.14
N LEU A 281 0.02 -11.23 -12.18
CA LEU A 281 0.68 -10.98 -10.90
C LEU A 281 0.94 -12.28 -10.13
N LEU A 282 -0.04 -13.19 -10.07
CA LEU A 282 0.12 -14.48 -9.38
C LEU A 282 1.16 -15.37 -10.07
N GLY A 283 1.26 -15.31 -11.40
CA GLY A 283 2.30 -15.99 -12.17
C GLY A 283 3.71 -15.48 -11.85
N SER A 284 3.91 -14.15 -11.83
CA SER A 284 5.18 -13.53 -11.42
C SER A 284 5.52 -13.88 -9.96
N VAL A 285 4.56 -13.75 -9.05
CA VAL A 285 4.72 -14.12 -7.62
C VAL A 285 5.18 -15.58 -7.45
N ALA A 286 4.52 -16.52 -8.14
CA ALA A 286 4.84 -17.94 -8.06
C ALA A 286 6.23 -18.28 -8.67
N SER A 287 6.65 -17.55 -9.71
CA SER A 287 7.98 -17.67 -10.31
C SER A 287 9.08 -17.18 -9.37
N ASP A 288 8.94 -15.96 -8.86
CA ASP A 288 10.07 -15.21 -8.32
C ASP A 288 10.26 -15.43 -6.82
N PHE A 289 9.16 -15.62 -6.08
CA PHE A 289 9.19 -15.71 -4.61
C PHE A 289 9.04 -17.12 -4.06
N PHE A 290 8.72 -18.14 -4.89
CA PHE A 290 8.58 -19.53 -4.45
C PHE A 290 9.57 -20.50 -5.15
N PRO A 291 10.89 -20.23 -5.16
CA PRO A 291 11.87 -21.15 -5.73
C PRO A 291 11.87 -22.48 -4.97
N GLY A 292 11.49 -23.57 -5.65
CA GLY A 292 11.30 -24.88 -5.01
C GLY A 292 10.01 -25.01 -4.18
N GLY A 293 9.06 -24.07 -4.32
CA GLY A 293 7.77 -24.09 -3.65
C GLY A 293 7.73 -23.47 -2.25
N ILE A 294 8.83 -22.94 -1.73
CA ILE A 294 8.91 -22.31 -0.40
C ILE A 294 9.11 -20.80 -0.56
N MET A 295 8.29 -19.99 0.12
CA MET A 295 8.34 -18.53 0.02
C MET A 295 9.67 -17.96 0.56
N LYS A 296 10.29 -17.09 -0.23
CA LYS A 296 11.63 -16.57 0.02
C LYS A 296 11.78 -15.10 -0.38
N GLU A 297 12.45 -14.32 0.47
CA GLU A 297 12.92 -12.97 0.13
C GLU A 297 14.31 -12.95 -0.49
N ILE A 298 14.56 -12.00 -1.40
CA ILE A 298 15.84 -11.87 -2.11
C ILE A 298 17.02 -11.65 -1.14
N CYS A 299 16.78 -10.94 -0.03
CA CYS A 299 17.78 -10.66 0.99
C CYS A 299 18.20 -11.89 1.82
N GLU A 300 17.39 -12.96 1.86
CA GLU A 300 17.68 -14.16 2.65
C GLU A 300 18.90 -14.92 2.15
N LEU A 301 19.18 -14.87 0.83
CA LEU A 301 20.32 -15.54 0.20
C LEU A 301 21.68 -15.02 0.67
N HIS A 302 21.72 -13.76 1.08
CA HIS A 302 22.96 -13.04 1.43
C HIS A 302 23.01 -12.63 2.90
N GLU A 303 22.00 -12.99 3.69
CA GLU A 303 21.89 -12.68 5.13
C GLU A 303 21.84 -11.16 5.44
N VAL A 304 21.39 -10.36 4.47
CA VAL A 304 21.38 -8.89 4.53
C VAL A 304 19.99 -8.28 4.83
N CYS A 305 18.99 -9.09 5.14
CA CYS A 305 17.64 -8.59 5.42
C CYS A 305 17.64 -7.60 6.60
N ASN A 306 17.16 -6.38 6.36
CA ASN A 306 16.92 -5.40 7.41
C ASN A 306 15.67 -5.81 8.25
N PRO A 307 15.32 -5.09 9.34
CA PRO A 307 14.15 -5.40 10.15
C PRO A 307 12.85 -5.46 9.34
N ASP A 308 12.59 -4.45 8.50
CA ASP A 308 11.38 -4.37 7.67
C ASP A 308 11.25 -5.59 6.74
N GLN A 309 12.31 -5.93 6.02
CA GLN A 309 12.36 -7.02 5.04
C GLN A 309 12.10 -8.40 5.65
N LYS A 310 12.37 -8.57 6.95
CA LYS A 310 12.04 -9.80 7.70
C LYS A 310 10.55 -9.97 7.98
N SER A 311 9.73 -8.97 7.67
CA SER A 311 8.26 -9.00 7.82
C SER A 311 7.50 -9.19 6.50
N PHE A 312 8.14 -8.96 5.35
CA PHE A 312 7.43 -8.82 4.06
C PHE A 312 6.65 -10.08 3.64
N LYS A 313 7.19 -11.27 3.90
CA LYS A 313 6.53 -12.56 3.60
C LYS A 313 5.18 -12.70 4.29
N ALA A 314 5.03 -12.15 5.49
CA ALA A 314 3.75 -12.14 6.22
C ALA A 314 2.64 -11.51 5.38
N TYR A 315 2.96 -10.41 4.69
CA TYR A 315 1.99 -9.61 3.97
C TYR A 315 1.63 -10.25 2.64
N LEU A 316 2.61 -10.83 1.93
CA LEU A 316 2.31 -11.66 0.76
C LEU A 316 1.44 -12.86 1.14
N SER A 317 1.76 -13.60 2.21
CA SER A 317 0.95 -14.75 2.66
C SER A 317 -0.51 -14.36 2.92
N ARG A 318 -0.73 -13.31 3.73
CA ARG A 318 -2.06 -12.73 4.03
C ARG A 318 -2.82 -12.36 2.76
N TRP A 319 -2.20 -11.57 1.88
CA TRP A 319 -2.86 -11.03 0.69
C TRP A 319 -3.08 -12.07 -0.42
N MET A 320 -2.16 -13.03 -0.58
CA MET A 320 -2.27 -14.15 -1.51
C MET A 320 -3.39 -15.12 -1.10
N ALA A 321 -3.60 -15.31 0.21
CA ALA A 321 -4.72 -16.08 0.74
C ALA A 321 -6.05 -15.34 0.57
N ALA A 322 -6.15 -14.08 1.02
CA ALA A 322 -7.35 -13.26 0.89
C ALA A 322 -7.81 -13.09 -0.58
N SER A 323 -6.85 -13.00 -1.52
CA SER A 323 -7.12 -12.95 -2.95
C SER A 323 -7.93 -14.15 -3.46
N THR A 324 -7.82 -15.33 -2.83
CA THR A 324 -8.62 -16.51 -3.21
C THR A 324 -10.11 -16.36 -2.94
N LYS A 325 -10.51 -15.48 -2.01
CA LYS A 325 -11.92 -15.15 -1.74
C LYS A 325 -12.47 -14.13 -2.74
N MET A 326 -11.62 -13.26 -3.27
CA MET A 326 -12.01 -12.23 -4.23
C MET A 326 -12.00 -12.76 -5.68
N ALA A 327 -10.98 -13.55 -6.02
CA ALA A 327 -10.72 -14.14 -7.33
C ALA A 327 -10.50 -15.67 -7.21
N PRO A 328 -11.56 -16.49 -7.13
CA PRO A 328 -11.45 -17.92 -6.79
C PRO A 328 -10.56 -18.78 -7.71
N PHE A 329 -10.34 -18.36 -8.96
CA PHE A 329 -9.43 -19.05 -9.89
C PHE A 329 -7.98 -19.07 -9.39
N THR A 330 -7.59 -18.14 -8.52
CA THR A 330 -6.23 -18.09 -7.91
C THR A 330 -5.96 -19.23 -6.94
N TYR A 331 -7.00 -19.83 -6.34
CA TYR A 331 -6.87 -20.80 -5.25
C TYR A 331 -5.96 -21.99 -5.57
N ASN A 332 -6.08 -22.54 -6.79
CA ASN A 332 -5.32 -23.73 -7.21
C ASN A 332 -3.81 -23.48 -7.34
N THR A 333 -3.39 -22.22 -7.46
CA THR A 333 -1.97 -21.82 -7.44
C THR A 333 -1.58 -21.32 -6.06
N SER A 334 -2.41 -20.49 -5.42
CA SER A 334 -2.09 -19.89 -4.12
C SER A 334 -2.01 -20.91 -2.98
N TYR A 335 -3.00 -21.78 -2.84
CA TYR A 335 -3.11 -22.68 -1.68
C TYR A 335 -1.95 -23.67 -1.56
N PRO A 336 -1.50 -24.38 -2.63
CA PRO A 336 -0.35 -25.28 -2.52
C PRO A 336 0.94 -24.57 -2.12
N LEU A 337 1.19 -23.36 -2.64
CA LEU A 337 2.39 -22.56 -2.35
C LEU A 337 2.41 -22.01 -0.93
N LEU A 338 1.24 -21.61 -0.41
CA LEU A 338 1.08 -21.22 0.99
C LEU A 338 1.25 -22.43 1.91
N LEU A 339 0.67 -23.58 1.58
CA LEU A 339 0.77 -24.81 2.38
C LEU A 339 2.22 -25.30 2.50
N SER A 340 2.97 -25.40 1.40
CA SER A 340 4.38 -25.80 1.44
C SER A 340 5.25 -24.82 2.23
N SER A 341 4.95 -23.52 2.14
CA SER A 341 5.63 -22.49 2.93
C SER A 341 5.25 -22.54 4.41
N ALA A 342 4.00 -22.85 4.73
CA ALA A 342 3.50 -23.02 6.10
C ALA A 342 4.12 -24.24 6.78
N THR A 343 4.24 -25.37 6.07
CA THR A 343 4.95 -26.56 6.53
C THR A 343 6.41 -26.23 6.84
N ALA A 344 7.14 -25.65 5.87
CA ALA A 344 8.54 -25.30 6.04
C ALA A 344 8.78 -24.24 7.12
N ALA A 345 7.83 -23.33 7.34
CA ALA A 345 7.87 -22.36 8.43
C ALA A 345 7.69 -23.05 9.80
N ALA A 346 6.66 -23.89 9.96
CA ALA A 346 6.37 -24.59 11.21
C ALA A 346 7.51 -25.54 11.63
N GLU A 347 8.08 -26.28 10.68
CA GLU A 347 9.21 -27.21 10.90
C GLU A 347 10.46 -26.56 11.49
N GLN A 348 10.69 -25.26 11.26
CA GLN A 348 11.85 -24.53 11.80
C GLN A 348 11.53 -23.62 12.98
N CYS A 349 10.26 -23.56 13.44
CA CYS A 349 9.87 -22.84 14.65
C CYS A 349 10.28 -23.63 15.91
N ALA A 350 11.60 -23.71 16.13
CA ALA A 350 12.25 -24.45 17.21
C ALA A 350 13.19 -23.57 18.07
N GLY A 351 13.14 -22.25 17.87
CA GLY A 351 14.08 -21.29 18.47
C GLY A 351 13.70 -20.74 19.84
N GLY A 352 14.64 -20.04 20.47
CA GLY A 352 14.46 -19.36 21.75
C GLY A 352 14.33 -20.29 22.97
N GLU A 353 14.18 -19.70 24.16
CA GLU A 353 14.10 -20.45 25.43
C GLU A 353 12.88 -21.39 25.52
N ASN A 354 11.78 -21.05 24.83
CA ASN A 354 10.57 -21.85 24.78
C ASN A 354 10.62 -22.95 23.69
N GLY A 355 11.58 -22.91 22.77
CA GLY A 355 11.65 -23.82 21.63
C GLY A 355 10.55 -23.63 20.58
N THR A 356 9.98 -22.42 20.47
CA THR A 356 8.83 -22.10 19.58
C THR A 356 9.08 -20.93 18.64
N LEU A 357 10.16 -20.16 18.82
CA LEU A 357 10.42 -18.98 17.98
C LEU A 357 10.78 -19.39 16.55
N CYS A 358 10.18 -18.69 15.59
CA CYS A 358 10.37 -18.89 14.17
C CYS A 358 11.46 -17.95 13.63
N GLY A 359 12.35 -18.48 12.78
CA GLY A 359 13.25 -17.72 11.91
C GLY A 359 12.61 -17.37 10.57
N ILE A 360 13.43 -16.86 9.63
CA ILE A 360 12.96 -16.40 8.31
C ILE A 360 13.31 -17.36 7.16
N LYS A 361 14.43 -18.09 7.25
CA LYS A 361 14.94 -18.99 6.19
C LYS A 361 14.31 -20.39 6.24
N TRP A 362 13.06 -20.50 5.80
CA TRP A 362 12.29 -21.76 5.84
C TRP A 362 12.84 -22.87 4.91
N TRP A 363 13.68 -22.52 3.94
CA TRP A 363 14.32 -23.46 3.01
C TRP A 363 15.48 -24.28 3.63
N LEU A 364 15.74 -24.16 4.94
CA LEU A 364 16.78 -24.90 5.67
C LEU A 364 16.31 -26.26 6.23
N ASN A 365 15.24 -26.84 5.68
CA ASN A 365 14.77 -28.20 5.98
C ASN A 365 14.59 -28.44 7.49
N GLY A 366 13.70 -27.66 8.12
CA GLY A 366 13.42 -27.69 9.56
C GLY A 366 14.52 -27.14 10.48
N THR A 367 15.66 -26.68 9.95
CA THR A 367 16.71 -26.08 10.77
C THR A 367 16.37 -24.61 11.06
N TRP A 368 16.20 -24.25 12.32
CA TRP A 368 16.07 -22.84 12.74
C TRP A 368 17.32 -22.05 12.34
N ASP A 369 17.13 -20.88 11.74
CA ASP A 369 18.22 -20.06 11.18
C ASP A 369 18.98 -19.20 12.22
N GLY A 370 18.61 -19.31 13.50
CA GLY A 370 19.18 -18.54 14.60
C GLY A 370 18.68 -17.10 14.69
N SER A 371 17.68 -16.70 13.90
CA SER A 371 17.07 -15.38 13.95
C SER A 371 15.68 -15.40 14.58
N ASP A 372 15.32 -14.31 15.24
CA ASP A 372 14.00 -14.06 15.82
C ASP A 372 13.62 -12.56 15.67
N GLY A 373 12.38 -12.23 16.03
CA GLY A 373 11.82 -10.89 15.87
C GLY A 373 10.33 -10.88 15.50
N PRO A 374 9.64 -9.73 15.64
CA PRO A 374 8.24 -9.56 15.30
C PRO A 374 7.97 -9.90 13.82
N GLY A 375 8.78 -9.37 12.89
CA GLY A 375 8.69 -9.70 11.46
C GLY A 375 8.70 -11.20 11.18
N GLN A 376 9.64 -11.96 11.75
CA GLN A 376 9.70 -13.41 11.56
C GLN A 376 8.49 -14.15 12.17
N GLN A 377 8.03 -13.73 13.36
CA GLN A 377 6.84 -14.36 13.96
C GLN A 377 5.57 -14.05 13.15
N MET A 378 5.42 -12.81 12.65
CA MET A 378 4.33 -12.45 11.75
C MET A 378 4.40 -13.24 10.44
N CYS A 379 5.58 -13.45 9.86
CA CYS A 379 5.74 -14.26 8.64
C CYS A 379 5.28 -15.70 8.86
N ALA A 380 5.69 -16.32 9.97
CA ALA A 380 5.23 -17.66 10.32
C ALA A 380 3.72 -17.69 10.62
N LEU A 381 3.21 -16.76 11.43
CA LEU A 381 1.80 -16.68 11.82
C LEU A 381 0.89 -16.57 10.59
N GLU A 382 1.12 -15.57 9.73
CA GLU A 382 0.30 -15.31 8.55
C GLU A 382 0.33 -16.49 7.58
N THR A 383 1.49 -17.12 7.40
CA THR A 383 1.62 -18.26 6.48
C THR A 383 0.92 -19.50 7.04
N ILE A 384 1.10 -19.82 8.33
CA ILE A 384 0.44 -20.96 8.99
C ILE A 384 -1.08 -20.79 9.02
N GLN A 385 -1.57 -19.62 9.44
CA GLN A 385 -3.02 -19.38 9.54
C GLN A 385 -3.70 -19.28 8.17
N SER A 386 -2.99 -18.87 7.12
CA SER A 386 -3.54 -18.80 5.76
C SER A 386 -4.08 -20.12 5.22
N VAL A 387 -3.61 -21.27 5.72
CA VAL A 387 -4.14 -22.59 5.32
C VAL A 387 -5.61 -22.75 5.72
N LEU A 388 -6.07 -22.03 6.76
CA LEU A 388 -7.47 -21.99 7.18
C LEU A 388 -8.38 -21.19 6.22
N ILE A 389 -7.85 -20.58 5.16
CA ILE A 389 -8.64 -19.80 4.18
C ILE A 389 -9.80 -20.60 3.58
N ARG A 390 -9.67 -21.92 3.43
CA ARG A 390 -10.74 -22.80 2.94
C ARG A 390 -11.93 -22.95 3.92
N HIS A 391 -11.78 -22.53 5.17
CA HIS A 391 -12.74 -22.71 6.27
C HIS A 391 -13.37 -21.41 6.81
N VAL A 392 -13.00 -20.24 6.29
CA VAL A 392 -13.57 -18.93 6.66
C VAL A 392 -14.47 -18.36 5.57
N ASP A 393 -15.35 -17.44 5.95
CA ASP A 393 -16.17 -16.67 5.00
C ASP A 393 -15.34 -15.64 4.22
N ALA A 394 -15.90 -15.11 3.13
CA ALA A 394 -15.28 -14.00 2.40
C ALA A 394 -15.47 -12.66 3.15
N PRO A 395 -14.53 -11.71 3.02
CA PRO A 395 -14.72 -10.30 3.40
C PRO A 395 -16.11 -9.76 3.07
N VAL A 396 -16.78 -9.13 4.03
CA VAL A 396 -18.11 -8.54 3.79
C VAL A 396 -18.03 -7.16 3.13
N THR A 397 -19.19 -6.62 2.77
CA THR A 397 -19.40 -5.24 2.36
C THR A 397 -20.30 -4.55 3.39
N ALA A 398 -20.47 -3.23 3.29
CA ALA A 398 -21.37 -2.46 4.15
C ALA A 398 -22.79 -3.05 4.15
N ASP A 399 -23.38 -3.23 2.96
CA ASP A 399 -24.70 -3.83 2.80
C ASP A 399 -24.69 -5.38 3.01
N GLY A 400 -23.54 -6.02 2.86
CA GLY A 400 -23.29 -7.46 3.11
C GLY A 400 -23.18 -7.83 4.60
N GLY A 401 -23.66 -6.97 5.50
CA GLY A 401 -23.63 -7.18 6.94
C GLY A 401 -22.32 -6.77 7.61
N GLY A 402 -21.59 -5.82 7.03
CA GLY A 402 -20.55 -5.07 7.72
C GLY A 402 -21.14 -4.22 8.85
N THR A 403 -20.42 -4.10 9.96
CA THR A 403 -20.89 -3.42 11.18
C THR A 403 -20.15 -2.12 11.48
N SER A 404 -19.09 -1.81 10.72
CA SER A 404 -18.21 -0.68 11.00
C SER A 404 -18.78 0.62 10.45
N GLN A 405 -18.84 1.65 11.29
CA GLN A 405 -19.32 2.96 10.87
C GLN A 405 -18.25 3.71 10.05
N GLY A 406 -18.67 4.21 8.90
CA GLY A 406 -17.84 5.03 8.02
C GLY A 406 -18.09 6.53 8.22
N ASN A 407 -17.13 7.32 7.75
CA ASN A 407 -17.28 8.75 7.54
C ASN A 407 -16.60 9.09 6.20
N PRO A 408 -17.37 9.25 5.10
CA PRO A 408 -16.82 9.57 3.79
C PRO A 408 -16.00 10.86 3.74
N ASP A 409 -16.20 11.78 4.70
CA ASP A 409 -15.53 13.07 4.80
C ASP A 409 -14.32 13.07 5.77
N ALA A 410 -13.98 11.93 6.37
CA ALA A 410 -12.84 11.83 7.29
C ALA A 410 -11.51 12.22 6.61
N GLY A 411 -10.55 12.75 7.36
CA GLY A 411 -9.24 13.21 6.85
C GLY A 411 -9.26 14.52 6.04
N PHE A 412 -10.39 14.96 5.46
CA PHE A 412 -10.40 16.19 4.64
C PHE A 412 -10.18 17.47 5.45
N ASN A 413 -9.08 18.18 5.16
CA ASN A 413 -8.69 19.45 5.79
C ASN A 413 -8.40 19.37 7.31
N GLN A 414 -8.22 18.18 7.88
CA GLN A 414 -8.02 18.04 9.34
C GLN A 414 -6.54 18.13 9.74
N SER A 415 -5.66 17.58 8.92
CA SER A 415 -4.21 17.49 9.20
C SER A 415 -3.39 18.50 8.37
N ALA A 416 -2.14 18.73 8.79
CA ALA A 416 -1.28 19.84 8.33
C ALA A 416 -0.71 19.70 6.90
N VAL A 417 -1.34 18.92 6.02
CA VAL A 417 -0.93 18.70 4.63
C VAL A 417 -1.88 19.48 3.69
N PRO A 418 -1.40 20.21 2.68
CA PRO A 418 -2.23 21.16 1.93
C PRO A 418 -3.49 20.54 1.28
N PRO A 419 -4.71 21.09 1.51
CA PRO A 419 -5.92 20.55 0.90
C PRO A 419 -5.95 20.81 -0.61
N GLY A 420 -6.00 19.72 -1.38
CA GLY A 420 -5.87 19.74 -2.84
C GLY A 420 -6.95 19.03 -3.64
N LEU A 421 -8.07 18.59 -3.05
CA LEU A 421 -9.28 18.10 -3.75
C LEU A 421 -10.46 17.92 -2.77
N ARG A 422 -11.42 18.86 -2.75
CA ARG A 422 -12.72 18.65 -2.11
C ARG A 422 -13.63 17.92 -3.08
N HIS A 423 -13.99 16.68 -2.76
CA HIS A 423 -15.12 15.99 -3.39
C HIS A 423 -16.28 15.88 -2.39
N THR A 424 -16.93 17.00 -2.11
CA THR A 424 -18.27 16.96 -1.53
C THR A 424 -19.23 16.34 -2.55
N PRO A 425 -20.04 15.34 -2.18
CA PRO A 425 -21.14 14.90 -3.03
C PRO A 425 -22.03 16.10 -3.35
N ALA A 426 -22.27 16.36 -4.64
CA ALA A 426 -23.07 17.53 -5.04
C ALA A 426 -24.46 17.45 -4.40
N THR A 427 -24.86 18.49 -3.66
CA THR A 427 -26.20 18.59 -3.11
C THR A 427 -27.22 18.71 -4.24
N GLU A 428 -28.48 18.32 -4.01
CA GLU A 428 -29.54 18.49 -5.02
C GLU A 428 -29.68 19.95 -5.48
N GLY A 429 -29.47 20.92 -4.58
CA GLY A 429 -29.43 22.35 -4.92
C GLY A 429 -28.28 22.71 -5.88
N GLU A 430 -27.08 22.17 -5.67
CA GLU A 430 -25.93 22.40 -6.56
C GLU A 430 -26.08 21.70 -7.91
N LYS A 431 -26.67 20.49 -7.94
CA LYS A 431 -27.02 19.81 -9.20
C LYS A 431 -27.98 20.64 -10.04
N ILE A 432 -29.03 21.17 -9.42
CA ILE A 432 -30.03 22.05 -10.07
C ILE A 432 -29.38 23.36 -10.54
N GLY A 433 -28.54 23.98 -9.69
CA GLY A 433 -27.81 25.21 -10.03
C GLY A 433 -26.84 25.02 -11.21
N ALA A 434 -26.09 23.91 -11.23
CA ALA A 434 -25.20 23.56 -12.32
C ALA A 434 -25.97 23.29 -13.64
N TRP A 435 -27.13 22.63 -13.57
CA TRP A 435 -27.99 22.42 -14.74
C TRP A 435 -28.52 23.74 -15.29
N PHE A 436 -28.96 24.65 -14.43
CA PHE A 436 -29.44 25.98 -14.81
C PHE A 436 -28.32 26.82 -15.46
N LEU A 437 -27.13 26.86 -14.85
CA LEU A 437 -25.98 27.57 -15.40
C LEU A 437 -25.58 27.00 -16.77
N THR A 438 -25.56 25.67 -16.91
CA THR A 438 -25.26 24.98 -18.18
C THR A 438 -26.29 25.33 -19.25
N ALA A 439 -27.59 25.32 -18.92
CA ALA A 439 -28.65 25.72 -19.85
C ALA A 439 -28.52 27.19 -20.29
N VAL A 440 -28.23 28.11 -19.37
CA VAL A 440 -27.99 29.53 -19.71
C VAL A 440 -26.77 29.69 -20.62
N MET A 441 -25.67 28.98 -20.36
CA MET A 441 -24.48 29.01 -21.21
C MET A 441 -24.76 28.44 -22.61
N ILE A 442 -25.51 27.34 -22.73
CA ILE A 442 -25.93 26.78 -24.02
C ILE A 442 -26.82 27.79 -24.78
N ILE A 443 -27.80 28.42 -24.11
CA ILE A 443 -28.65 29.44 -24.72
C ILE A 443 -27.84 30.65 -25.17
N ALA A 444 -26.85 31.10 -24.39
CA ALA A 444 -25.96 32.21 -24.75
C ALA A 444 -25.09 31.86 -25.96
N VAL A 445 -24.49 30.66 -26.00
CA VAL A 445 -23.67 30.19 -27.12
C VAL A 445 -24.51 30.01 -28.39
N VAL A 446 -25.70 29.40 -28.30
CA VAL A 446 -26.62 29.26 -29.44
C VAL A 446 -27.13 30.62 -29.90
N GLY A 447 -27.48 31.53 -28.99
CA GLY A 447 -27.92 32.89 -29.30
C GLY A 447 -26.83 33.72 -29.99
N MET A 448 -25.58 33.60 -29.53
CA MET A 448 -24.41 34.23 -30.15
C MET A 448 -24.10 33.61 -31.52
N TRP A 449 -24.22 32.29 -31.67
CA TRP A 449 -24.08 31.60 -32.96
C TRP A 449 -25.16 32.04 -33.95
N VAL A 450 -26.43 32.16 -33.53
CA VAL A 450 -27.54 32.68 -34.36
C VAL A 450 -27.31 34.15 -34.72
N PHE A 451 -26.88 34.98 -33.77
CA PHE A 451 -26.56 36.40 -34.02
C PHE A 451 -25.42 36.57 -35.04
N MET A 452 -24.39 35.72 -34.98
CA MET A 452 -23.26 35.74 -35.93
C MET A 452 -23.55 35.07 -37.28
N SER A 453 -24.55 34.19 -37.37
CA SER A 453 -24.92 33.46 -38.60
C SER A 453 -26.14 34.01 -39.33
N THR A 454 -26.77 35.06 -38.79
CA THR A 454 -27.92 35.76 -39.41
C THR A 454 -27.61 37.25 -39.61
N SER A 455 -28.35 37.91 -40.50
CA SER A 455 -28.18 39.33 -40.82
C SER A 455 -28.58 40.30 -39.68
N LEU A 456 -28.77 39.81 -38.45
CA LEU A 456 -29.02 40.62 -37.26
C LEU A 456 -27.75 41.28 -36.71
N GLY A 457 -26.56 40.79 -37.09
CA GLY A 457 -25.27 41.35 -36.70
C GLY A 457 -24.74 42.52 -37.54
N GLU A 458 -25.38 42.85 -38.67
CA GLU A 458 -24.92 43.93 -39.56
C GLU A 458 -25.36 45.32 -39.03
N TRP A 459 -24.57 45.89 -38.11
CA TRP A 459 -24.81 47.25 -37.62
C TRP A 459 -24.40 48.30 -38.65
N GLY A 460 -25.36 48.71 -39.48
CA GLY A 460 -25.15 49.65 -40.58
C GLY A 460 -25.07 51.13 -40.16
N GLY A 461 -23.85 51.70 -40.26
CA GLY A 461 -23.59 53.14 -40.42
C GLY A 461 -23.70 54.00 -39.14
N SER A 462 -23.23 55.24 -39.14
CA SER A 462 -22.34 55.95 -40.08
C SER A 462 -21.87 57.26 -39.43
N SER A 463 -20.75 57.84 -39.90
CA SER A 463 -20.20 59.08 -39.34
C SER A 463 -21.12 60.30 -39.52
N LEU A 464 -21.25 61.13 -38.48
CA LEU A 464 -21.81 62.47 -38.58
C LEU A 464 -20.85 63.51 -37.98
N ALA A 465 -19.92 63.96 -38.83
CA ALA A 465 -19.11 65.13 -38.55
C ALA A 465 -19.89 66.42 -38.87
N GLY A 466 -20.12 67.24 -37.84
CA GLY A 466 -20.26 68.70 -37.93
C GLY A 466 -21.56 69.30 -38.50
N LYS A 467 -22.19 70.18 -37.71
CA LYS A 467 -22.44 71.60 -38.08
C LYS A 467 -22.99 72.46 -36.92
N LYS A 468 -22.26 73.55 -36.65
CA LYS A 468 -22.70 74.91 -36.24
C LYS A 468 -23.55 75.15 -34.98
N ALA A 469 -22.95 75.86 -34.02
CA ALA A 469 -23.62 76.87 -33.18
C ALA A 469 -23.84 78.19 -33.98
N PRO A 470 -24.63 79.20 -33.53
CA PRO A 470 -24.51 79.95 -32.24
C PRO A 470 -25.89 80.16 -31.54
N SER A 471 -26.17 81.04 -30.54
CA SER A 471 -25.44 82.11 -29.80
C SER A 471 -26.12 82.46 -28.45
N THR A 472 -25.41 83.24 -27.60
CA THR A 472 -25.90 84.23 -26.60
C THR A 472 -26.93 83.86 -25.50
N SER A 473 -26.42 83.57 -24.27
CA SER A 473 -26.39 84.45 -23.06
C SER A 473 -27.67 85.17 -22.53
N PRO A 474 -27.73 85.62 -21.25
CA PRO A 474 -27.85 84.79 -20.03
C PRO A 474 -28.91 85.33 -19.02
N SER A 475 -29.56 84.49 -18.19
CA SER A 475 -30.13 84.97 -16.90
C SER A 475 -30.58 83.85 -15.92
N THR A 476 -30.12 84.00 -14.67
CA THR A 476 -30.80 83.77 -13.38
C THR A 476 -31.76 82.57 -13.16
N GLY A 477 -31.49 81.76 -12.14
CA GLY A 477 -32.47 80.83 -11.54
C GLY A 477 -31.86 80.01 -10.40
N PHE A 478 -31.99 80.47 -9.15
CA PHE A 478 -31.28 79.89 -8.00
C PHE A 478 -32.11 78.84 -7.24
N TRP A 479 -31.61 77.61 -7.23
CA TRP A 479 -31.68 76.57 -6.18
C TRP A 479 -32.99 75.89 -5.73
N TYR A 480 -32.81 74.57 -5.60
CA TYR A 480 -33.57 73.63 -4.77
C TYR A 480 -33.64 74.06 -3.30
N GLY A 481 -34.78 73.80 -2.66
CA GLY A 481 -34.87 73.80 -1.19
C GLY A 481 -34.63 72.40 -0.62
N MET A 482 -33.80 72.28 0.42
CA MET A 482 -34.12 71.49 1.61
C MET A 482 -33.13 71.77 2.75
N THR A 483 -33.68 72.06 3.92
CA THR A 483 -32.94 72.25 5.18
C THR A 483 -32.74 70.93 5.92
N ARG A 484 -31.50 70.58 6.28
CA ARG A 484 -31.23 69.91 7.57
C ARG A 484 -29.79 70.15 8.06
N LYS A 485 -29.67 70.38 9.37
CA LYS A 485 -28.42 70.54 10.16
C LYS A 485 -27.54 69.27 9.94
N GLY A 486 -26.21 69.30 9.81
CA GLY A 486 -25.19 70.07 10.53
C GLY A 486 -24.72 69.28 11.78
N GLY A 487 -23.45 68.89 11.98
CA GLY A 487 -22.22 69.05 11.18
C GLY A 487 -20.98 68.46 11.91
N LYS A 488 -19.77 68.69 11.38
CA LYS A 488 -18.41 68.22 11.82
C LYS A 488 -18.09 66.73 11.52
N GLY A 489 -16.94 66.37 10.93
CA GLY A 489 -15.92 67.19 10.25
C GLY A 489 -14.62 66.45 9.84
N LYS A 490 -13.99 66.92 8.73
CA LYS A 490 -12.58 66.78 8.25
C LYS A 490 -12.06 65.39 7.76
N GLU A 491 -11.43 65.17 6.58
CA GLU A 491 -10.44 65.90 5.71
C GLU A 491 -8.97 65.46 6.03
N LYS A 492 -8.07 64.92 5.15
CA LYS A 492 -7.93 64.68 3.68
C LYS A 492 -6.98 63.44 3.40
N GLU A 493 -6.85 62.78 2.22
CA GLU A 493 -6.17 63.12 0.91
C GLU A 493 -4.65 63.41 1.10
N LYS A 494 -3.62 62.88 0.38
CA LYS A 494 -3.32 62.42 -1.02
C LYS A 494 -2.20 61.33 -1.00
N VAL A 495 -2.03 60.35 -1.92
CA VAL A 495 -1.72 60.30 -3.38
C VAL A 495 -0.25 60.66 -3.77
N ASP A 496 0.57 59.60 -3.99
CA ASP A 496 1.54 59.30 -5.09
C ASP A 496 2.75 60.24 -5.38
N PRO A 497 3.90 59.77 -5.99
CA PRO A 497 3.97 58.78 -7.09
C PRO A 497 5.17 57.79 -7.21
N VAL A 498 5.08 56.95 -8.25
CA VAL A 498 6.07 56.01 -8.84
C VAL A 498 7.21 56.74 -9.60
N PRO A 499 8.31 56.09 -10.06
CA PRO A 499 8.32 55.54 -11.43
C PRO A 499 9.14 54.24 -11.70
N GLU A 500 8.74 53.54 -12.77
CA GLU A 500 9.47 52.72 -13.78
C GLU A 500 10.68 51.82 -13.39
N VAL A 501 10.68 50.51 -13.67
CA VAL A 501 10.70 49.79 -14.99
C VAL A 501 12.04 49.87 -15.72
N LEU A 502 12.65 48.70 -15.97
CA LEU A 502 13.57 48.44 -17.08
C LEU A 502 13.61 46.94 -17.38
N ASP A 503 13.28 46.58 -18.62
CA ASP A 503 13.37 45.23 -19.18
C ASP A 503 14.21 45.34 -20.47
N LEU A 504 15.16 44.42 -20.68
CA LEU A 504 16.05 44.42 -21.84
C LEU A 504 16.34 43.00 -22.31
N ASN A 505 16.03 42.78 -23.59
CA ASN A 505 16.10 41.50 -24.27
C ASN A 505 16.96 41.70 -25.54
N GLU A 506 18.15 41.08 -25.63
CA GLU A 506 18.75 40.82 -26.94
C GLU A 506 19.80 39.69 -26.97
N SER A 507 20.03 39.17 -28.18
CA SER A 507 20.68 37.91 -28.49
C SER A 507 22.22 37.93 -28.54
N ARG A 508 22.85 36.73 -28.44
CA ARG A 508 23.62 36.15 -29.58
C ARG A 508 24.12 34.71 -29.38
N ARG A 509 23.80 33.88 -30.39
CA ARG A 509 24.55 32.75 -31.00
C ARG A 509 25.56 31.95 -30.15
N SER A 510 25.24 30.66 -30.01
CA SER A 510 26.22 29.59 -30.22
C SER A 510 26.37 29.28 -31.73
N THR A 511 27.56 28.88 -32.16
CA THR A 511 27.85 28.29 -33.47
C THR A 511 28.84 27.15 -33.29
N MET A 512 28.57 25.99 -33.93
CA MET A 512 29.51 25.06 -34.60
C MET A 512 30.82 24.64 -33.88
N THR A 513 31.35 23.41 -33.94
CA THR A 513 30.97 22.12 -34.57
C THR A 513 31.89 21.03 -34.00
N GLU A 514 31.51 19.76 -34.18
CA GLU A 514 32.40 18.60 -34.39
C GLU A 514 33.37 18.07 -33.29
N ASN A 515 33.17 16.78 -33.05
CA ASN A 515 34.11 15.74 -32.56
C ASN A 515 35.31 15.55 -33.54
N PRO A 516 36.31 14.65 -33.31
CA PRO A 516 36.63 13.82 -32.13
C PRO A 516 38.14 13.75 -31.73
N SER A 517 38.47 13.13 -30.58
CA SER A 517 39.31 11.89 -30.50
C SER A 517 40.18 11.68 -29.23
N ARG A 518 40.09 10.43 -28.70
CA ARG A 518 41.09 9.56 -28.03
C ARG A 518 42.17 10.09 -27.05
N ARG A 519 42.14 9.49 -25.84
CA ARG A 519 43.27 9.05 -24.95
C ARG A 519 44.18 10.17 -24.38
N ASN A 520 44.68 10.14 -23.13
CA ASN A 520 45.04 9.00 -22.26
C ASN A 520 45.08 9.40 -20.74
N THR A 521 44.91 8.40 -19.87
CA THR A 521 45.42 8.21 -18.48
C THR A 521 46.09 9.37 -17.68
N MET A 522 45.61 9.60 -16.44
CA MET A 522 46.35 9.61 -15.13
C MET A 522 45.37 10.02 -14.01
N THR A 523 44.93 9.14 -13.11
CA THR A 523 45.53 8.79 -11.79
C THR A 523 45.86 9.96 -10.86
N SER A 524 45.03 10.16 -9.83
CA SER A 524 45.49 10.54 -8.49
C SER A 524 44.48 10.13 -7.41
N ASN A 525 44.96 9.38 -6.42
CA ASN A 525 44.26 9.08 -5.16
C ASN A 525 45.36 8.76 -4.13
N PRO A 526 45.43 9.41 -2.96
CA PRO A 526 46.39 9.05 -1.92
C PRO A 526 45.76 8.61 -0.60
N ASN A 527 46.15 7.40 -0.19
CA ASN A 527 46.45 6.91 1.18
C ASN A 527 45.36 7.03 2.28
N LEU A 528 44.88 5.98 2.95
CA LEU A 528 45.43 4.68 3.40
C LEU A 528 46.34 4.76 4.64
N SER A 529 45.94 4.05 5.71
CA SER A 529 46.82 3.54 6.77
C SER A 529 46.40 2.10 7.12
N SER A 530 47.38 1.25 7.40
CA SER A 530 47.24 -0.22 7.32
C SER A 530 48.08 -0.95 8.36
N THR A 531 47.60 -2.11 8.82
CA THR A 531 48.38 -3.24 9.37
C THR A 531 47.48 -4.49 9.44
N SER A 532 47.92 -5.74 9.23
CA SER A 532 49.06 -6.25 8.45
C SER A 532 48.94 -7.78 8.28
N VAL A 533 48.84 -8.25 7.03
CA VAL A 533 49.56 -9.39 6.42
C VAL A 533 49.65 -10.75 7.17
N LEU A 534 49.16 -11.82 6.52
CA LEU A 534 50.02 -12.95 6.10
C LEU A 534 49.39 -13.76 4.95
N GLU A 535 50.17 -14.02 3.90
CA GLU A 535 49.77 -14.75 2.68
C GLU A 535 50.11 -16.26 2.75
N GLY A 536 49.42 -17.05 1.92
CA GLY A 536 49.78 -18.44 1.59
C GLY A 536 49.20 -18.85 0.24
N THR A 537 50.00 -18.78 -0.82
CA THR A 537 49.59 -18.97 -2.23
C THR A 537 49.33 -20.43 -2.66
N PRO A 538 48.59 -20.66 -3.79
CA PRO A 538 48.07 -21.97 -4.18
C PRO A 538 48.96 -22.76 -5.15
N ILE A 539 48.61 -24.03 -5.39
CA ILE A 539 49.13 -24.88 -6.49
C ILE A 539 47.96 -25.44 -7.30
N SER A 540 48.11 -25.49 -8.63
CA SER A 540 47.06 -25.95 -9.56
C SER A 540 47.49 -27.13 -10.43
N MET A 541 46.48 -27.91 -10.87
CA MET A 541 46.44 -28.83 -12.01
C MET A 541 47.34 -30.09 -12.04
N SER A 542 46.71 -31.26 -12.20
CA SER A 542 46.64 -31.90 -13.53
C SER A 542 45.59 -33.04 -13.59
N LYS A 543 45.14 -33.36 -14.80
CA LYS A 543 44.11 -34.37 -15.12
C LYS A 543 44.67 -35.80 -15.11
N LYS A 544 43.84 -36.77 -14.70
CA LYS A 544 43.73 -38.10 -15.33
C LYS A 544 42.34 -38.68 -15.02
N GLY A 545 41.67 -39.25 -16.02
CA GLY A 545 40.31 -39.77 -15.89
C GLY A 545 40.26 -41.29 -15.77
N SER A 546 39.10 -41.81 -15.35
CA SER A 546 38.70 -43.20 -15.61
C SER A 546 37.20 -43.29 -15.85
N LYS A 547 36.83 -44.25 -16.71
CA LYS A 547 35.49 -44.85 -16.82
C LYS A 547 35.10 -45.43 -15.45
N GLY A 548 33.85 -45.57 -15.04
CA GLY A 548 32.57 -45.42 -15.76
C GLY A 548 31.70 -46.63 -15.44
N ILE A 549 30.62 -46.44 -14.66
CA ILE A 549 29.58 -47.45 -14.40
C ILE A 549 28.23 -46.74 -14.52
N LEU A 550 27.35 -47.33 -15.33
CA LEU A 550 26.00 -46.88 -15.67
C LEU A 550 25.04 -47.98 -15.21
N SER A 551 23.95 -47.64 -14.51
CA SER A 551 22.62 -48.32 -14.50
C SER A 551 21.87 -48.14 -13.17
N PRO A 552 20.53 -48.24 -13.14
CA PRO A 552 19.60 -48.01 -14.25
C PRO A 552 18.45 -47.05 -13.91
N ILE A 553 17.90 -46.46 -14.97
CA ILE A 553 16.59 -45.80 -14.99
C ILE A 553 15.51 -46.90 -14.87
N MET A 554 14.51 -46.69 -14.01
CA MET A 554 13.26 -47.48 -14.06
C MET A 554 12.28 -46.82 -15.03
N GLU A 555 12.06 -47.45 -16.18
CA GLU A 555 10.82 -47.25 -16.94
C GLU A 555 9.66 -47.89 -16.18
N GLN A 556 8.53 -47.18 -16.07
CA GLN A 556 7.23 -47.80 -15.86
C GLN A 556 6.29 -47.40 -17.00
N LYS A 557 5.93 -48.39 -17.83
CA LYS A 557 4.90 -48.21 -18.87
C LYS A 557 3.53 -48.22 -18.22
N GLY A 558 2.65 -47.35 -18.70
CA GLY A 558 1.35 -47.10 -18.10
C GLY A 558 0.31 -48.21 -18.29
N PHE A 559 -0.83 -48.02 -17.62
CA PHE A 559 -2.08 -48.70 -17.90
C PHE A 559 -3.21 -47.67 -17.99
N ALA A 560 -4.26 -48.00 -18.76
CA ALA A 560 -5.24 -47.05 -19.24
C ALA A 560 -6.45 -46.82 -18.32
N ASP A 561 -7.15 -45.73 -18.60
CA ASP A 561 -8.60 -45.51 -18.44
C ASP A 561 -9.33 -46.20 -17.28
N SER A 562 -9.69 -45.40 -16.26
CA SER A 562 -10.97 -45.56 -15.58
C SER A 562 -11.69 -44.21 -15.47
N LYS A 563 -12.72 -44.02 -16.30
CA LYS A 563 -13.60 -42.85 -16.23
C LYS A 563 -14.55 -43.01 -15.04
N ALA A 564 -14.28 -42.29 -13.94
CA ALA A 564 -15.26 -42.10 -12.88
C ALA A 564 -16.32 -41.07 -13.34
N SER A 565 -17.59 -41.48 -13.29
CA SER A 565 -18.72 -40.73 -13.84
C SER A 565 -19.18 -39.56 -12.97
N LEU A 566 -19.27 -38.36 -13.56
CA LEU A 566 -20.03 -37.24 -13.01
C LEU A 566 -21.54 -37.58 -12.99
N PRO A 567 -22.29 -37.30 -11.91
CA PRO A 567 -23.74 -37.44 -11.90
C PRO A 567 -24.40 -36.32 -12.70
N ILE A 568 -25.15 -36.69 -13.73
CA ILE A 568 -26.02 -35.78 -14.50
C ILE A 568 -27.27 -35.51 -13.68
N TYR A 569 -27.49 -34.26 -13.27
CA TYR A 569 -28.79 -33.80 -12.78
C TYR A 569 -29.62 -33.28 -13.96
N ARG A 570 -30.79 -33.90 -14.21
CA ARG A 570 -31.74 -33.49 -15.26
C ARG A 570 -33.18 -33.67 -14.77
N GLY A 571 -33.97 -32.59 -14.88
CA GLY A 571 -35.42 -32.63 -14.96
C GLY A 571 -36.17 -32.53 -13.63
N GLY A 572 -37.13 -31.61 -13.56
CA GLY A 572 -37.99 -31.40 -12.39
C GLY A 572 -38.80 -30.10 -12.49
N ASP A 573 -39.68 -30.01 -13.50
CA ASP A 573 -40.59 -28.88 -13.69
C ASP A 573 -41.69 -28.77 -12.63
N GLU A 574 -42.22 -27.56 -12.49
CA GLU A 574 -43.55 -27.17 -11.97
C GLU A 574 -44.07 -27.75 -10.64
N LYS A 575 -44.35 -26.85 -9.69
CA LYS A 575 -45.75 -26.55 -9.28
C LYS A 575 -45.89 -25.28 -8.43
N THR A 576 -46.83 -24.44 -8.87
CA THR A 576 -47.67 -23.47 -8.11
C THR A 576 -47.00 -22.57 -7.07
#